data_AF-A0A933LRL6-F1
#
_entry.id   AF-A0A933LRL6-F1
#
_cell.length_a   1.000
_cell.length_b   1.000
_cell.length_c   1.000
_cell.angle_alpha   90.00
_cell.angle_beta   90.00
_cell.angle_gamma   90.00
#
_symmetry.space_group_name_H-M   'P 1'
#
loop_
_entity.id
_entity.type
_entity.pdbx_description
1 polymer ?
#
loop_
_entity_poly.entity_id
_entity_poly.type
_entity_poly.pdbx_seq_one_letter_code
_entity_poly.pdbx_strand_id
1 'polypeptide(L)' 'MPPQLHEQFVVDAKGHRQGVMLSWTEYQHLLRTVEGLEDALDLKHAVRTAKQFLSHDALLKSLKHHAHR' A
#
# COMPACT_ATOMS: atom_id res chain seq x y z
N MET A 1 9.90 11.31 0.72
CA MET A 1 9.28 12.41 1.47
C MET A 1 7.77 12.29 1.30
N PRO A 2 6.96 12.57 2.34
CA PRO A 2 5.51 12.60 2.19
C PRO A 2 5.12 13.63 1.11
N PRO A 3 4.05 13.37 0.33
CA PRO A 3 3.56 14.34 -0.64
C PRO A 3 3.32 15.70 0.01
N GLN A 4 3.79 16.77 -0.62
CA GLN A 4 3.27 18.10 -0.33
C GLN A 4 1.89 18.18 -0.98
N LEU A 5 0.85 18.26 -0.15
CA LEU A 5 -0.53 18.42 -0.58
C LEU A 5 -0.89 19.90 -0.51
N HIS A 6 -1.47 20.44 -1.58
CA HIS A 6 -2.08 21.75 -1.57
C HIS A 6 -3.45 21.66 -0.90
N GLU A 7 -3.61 22.29 0.26
CA GLU A 7 -4.82 22.17 1.07
C GLU A 7 -6.00 22.94 0.46
N GLN A 8 -6.81 22.24 -0.35
CA GLN A 8 -8.14 22.70 -0.75
C GLN A 8 -9.19 21.83 -0.05
N PHE A 9 -10.19 22.46 0.55
CA PHE A 9 -11.22 21.76 1.32
C PHE A 9 -12.57 21.82 0.63
N VAL A 10 -13.30 20.71 0.66
CA VAL A 10 -14.73 20.68 0.41
C VAL A 10 -15.43 20.97 1.73
N VAL A 11 -16.28 21.99 1.77
CA VAL A 11 -16.99 22.43 2.97
C VAL A 11 -18.51 22.28 2.81
N ASP A 12 -19.20 22.02 3.91
CA ASP A 12 -20.67 22.01 3.94
C ASP A 12 -21.26 23.44 3.93
N ALA A 13 -22.59 23.55 3.86
CA ALA A 13 -23.29 24.83 3.90
C ALA A 13 -23.10 25.62 5.22
N LYS A 14 -22.58 24.99 6.27
CA LYS A 14 -22.25 25.58 7.57
C LYS A 14 -20.76 25.92 7.71
N GLY A 15 -19.95 25.65 6.68
CA GLY A 15 -18.51 25.89 6.66
C GLY A 15 -17.66 24.78 7.29
N HIS A 16 -18.23 23.63 7.64
CA HIS A 16 -17.46 22.50 8.17
C HIS A 16 -16.76 21.74 7.05
N ARG A 17 -15.49 21.41 7.25
CA ARG A 17 -14.69 20.62 6.31
C ARG A 17 -15.23 19.19 6.24
N GLN A 18 -15.58 18.73 5.04
CA GLN A 18 -16.06 17.37 4.77
C GLN A 18 -15.06 16.53 3.99
N GLY A 19 -14.11 17.17 3.31
CA GLY A 19 -13.09 16.47 2.55
C GLY A 19 -11.99 17.40 2.08
N VAL A 20 -10.99 16.79 1.42
CA VAL A 20 -9.91 17.49 0.74
C VAL A 20 -10.04 17.27 -0.75
N MET A 21 -9.83 18.33 -1.52
CA MET A 21 -9.74 18.26 -2.97
C MET A 21 -8.28 18.16 -3.35
N LEU A 22 -7.94 17.10 -4.06
CA LEU A 22 -6.59 16.83 -4.55
C LEU A 22 -6.58 16.98 -6.07
N SER A 23 -5.50 17.52 -6.62
CA SER A 23 -5.19 17.29 -8.02
C SER A 23 -4.99 15.79 -8.26
N TRP A 24 -5.17 15.38 -9.51
CA TRP A 24 -4.95 13.99 -9.90
C TRP A 24 -3.55 13.49 -9.52
N THR A 25 -2.51 14.33 -9.70
CA THR A 25 -1.12 14.00 -9.37
C THR A 25 -0.93 13.80 -7.87
N GLU A 26 -1.52 14.66 -7.04
CA GLU A 26 -1.45 14.53 -5.57
C GLU A 26 -2.15 13.27 -5.09
N TYR A 27 -3.33 12.97 -5.66
CA TYR A 27 -4.05 11.73 -5.37
C TYR A 27 -3.21 10.49 -5.71
N GLN A 28 -2.63 10.44 -6.91
CA GLN A 28 -1.78 9.30 -7.31
C GLN A 28 -0.55 9.15 -6.43
N HIS A 29 0.09 10.26 -6.04
CA HIS A 29 1.26 10.20 -5.17
C HIS A 29 0.90 9.75 -3.75
N LEU A 30 -0.22 10.23 -3.22
CA LEU A 30 -0.74 9.80 -1.92
C LEU A 30 -1.07 8.29 -1.94
N LEU A 31 -1.76 7.82 -2.98
CA LEU A 31 -2.13 6.41 -3.12
C LEU A 31 -0.89 5.51 -3.13
N ARG A 32 0.11 5.82 -3.98
CA ARG A 32 1.38 5.07 -4.01
C ARG A 32 2.12 5.08 -2.69
N THR A 33 2.03 6.17 -1.94
CA THR A 33 2.66 6.27 -0.62
C THR A 33 1.97 5.34 0.38
N VAL A 34 0.63 5.27 0.35
CA VAL A 34 -0.15 4.35 1.20
C VAL A 34 0.18 2.90 0.86
N GLU A 35 0.12 2.53 -0.43
CA GLU A 35 0.45 1.18 -0.90
C GLU A 35 1.86 0.75 -0.46
N GLY A 36 2.86 1.63 -0.62
CA GLY A 36 4.22 1.33 -0.19
C GLY A 36 4.38 1.17 1.34
N LEU A 37 3.54 1.84 2.14
CA LEU A 37 3.53 1.65 3.59
C LEU A 37 2.85 0.34 3.98
N GLU A 38 1.79 -0.05 3.29
CA GLU A 38 1.11 -1.34 3.46
C GLU A 38 2.08 -2.49 3.11
N ASP A 39 2.75 -2.43 1.96
CA ASP A 39 3.78 -3.40 1.56
C ASP A 39 4.91 -3.51 2.60
N ALA A 40 5.38 -2.38 3.13
CA ALA A 40 6.41 -2.36 4.15
C ALA A 40 5.93 -2.96 5.48
N LEU A 41 4.66 -2.76 5.83
CA LEU A 41 4.04 -3.34 7.02
C LEU A 41 3.91 -4.87 6.85
N ASP A 42 3.46 -5.32 5.69
CA ASP A 42 3.34 -6.74 5.34
C ASP A 42 4.70 -7.43 5.37
N LEU A 43 5.74 -6.79 4.83
CA LEU A 43 7.10 -7.30 4.90
C LEU A 43 7.59 -7.41 6.36
N LYS A 44 7.35 -6.38 7.18
CA LYS A 44 7.69 -6.45 8.63
C LYS A 44 6.93 -7.57 9.33
N HIS A 45 5.66 -7.76 8.99
CA HIS A 45 4.86 -8.83 9.53
C HIS A 45 5.39 -10.20 9.11
N ALA A 46 5.76 -10.37 7.84
CA ALA A 46 6.36 -11.59 7.31
C ALA A 46 7.68 -11.90 8.02
N VAL A 47 8.58 -10.93 8.21
CA VAL A 47 9.84 -11.12 8.96
C VAL A 47 9.57 -11.52 10.40
N ARG A 48 8.59 -10.88 11.07
CA ARG A 48 8.24 -11.20 12.46
C ARG A 48 7.63 -12.58 12.63
N THR A 49 6.86 -13.04 11.65
CA THR A 49 6.08 -14.29 11.72
C THR A 49 6.73 -15.45 10.99
N ALA A 50 7.83 -15.21 10.26
CA ALA A 50 8.59 -16.24 9.57
C ALA A 50 9.14 -17.26 10.59
N LYS A 51 8.45 -18.40 10.69
CA LYS A 51 8.90 -19.56 11.48
C LYS A 51 9.93 -20.40 10.72
N GLN A 52 9.92 -20.33 9.39
CA GLN A 52 10.80 -21.09 8.50
C GLN A 52 11.03 -20.31 7.19
N PHE A 53 12.22 -20.44 6.62
CA PHE A 53 12.55 -19.93 5.30
C PHE A 53 12.49 -21.07 4.28
N LEU A 54 11.76 -20.88 3.19
CA LEU A 54 11.75 -21.79 2.04
C LEU A 54 12.93 -21.45 1.13
N SER A 55 13.69 -22.46 0.71
CA SER A 55 14.69 -22.26 -0.34
C SER A 55 14.00 -21.95 -1.67
N HIS A 56 14.70 -21.21 -2.54
CA HIS A 56 14.19 -20.83 -3.86
C HIS A 56 13.76 -22.06 -4.70
N ASP A 57 14.54 -23.14 -4.66
CA ASP A 57 14.23 -24.39 -5.37
C ASP A 57 12.97 -25.08 -4.84
N ALA A 58 12.74 -25.04 -3.53
CA ALA A 58 11.55 -25.61 -2.91
C ALA A 58 10.29 -24.81 -3.28
N LEU A 59 10.41 -23.48 -3.33
CA LEU A 59 9.33 -22.58 -3.79
C LEU A 59 8.99 -22.81 -5.27
N LEU A 60 9.99 -22.91 -6.15
CA LEU A 60 9.74 -23.16 -7.57
C LEU A 60 9.08 -24.52 -7.82
N LYS A 61 9.46 -25.55 -7.05
CA LYS A 61 8.80 -26.86 -7.13
C LYS A 61 7.33 -26.80 -6.69
N SER A 62 7.00 -26.09 -5.61
CA SER A 62 5.62 -25.99 -5.14
C SER A 62 4.72 -25.20 -6.10
N LEU A 63 5.22 -24.10 -6.67
CA LEU A 63 4.47 -23.29 -7.63
C LEU A 63 4.18 -24.05 -8.93
N LYS A 64 5.17 -24.79 -9.46
CA LYS A 64 4.96 -25.66 -10.63
C LYS A 64 3.92 -26.75 -10.36
N HIS A 65 3.89 -27.29 -9.14
CA HIS A 65 2.91 -28.32 -8.77
C HIS A 65 1.47 -27.76 -8.69
N HIS A 66 1.30 -26.50 -8.28
CA HIS A 66 -0.01 -25.84 -8.25
C HIS A 66 -0.47 -25.30 -9.60
N ALA A 67 0.43 -24.96 -10.52
CA ALA A 67 0.08 -24.48 -11.86
C ALA A 67 -0.42 -25.57 -12.83
N HIS A 68 -0.31 -26.85 -12.46
CA HIS A 68 -0.73 -28.00 -13.26
C HIS A 68 -1.97 -28.73 -12.73
N ARG A 69 -2.71 -28.12 -11.80
CA ARG A 69 -4.07 -28.52 -11.40
C ARG A 69 -5.08 -27.52 -11.95
#